data_AF-A0A2E6RBB3-F1
#
_entry.id   AF-A0A2E6RBB3-F1
#
_cell.length_a   1.000
_cell.length_b   1.000
_cell.length_c   1.000
_cell.angle_alpha   90.00
_cell.angle_beta   90.00
_cell.angle_gamma   90.00
#
_symmetry.space_group_name_H-M   'P 1'
#
loop_
_entity.id
_entity.type
_entity.pdbx_description
1 polymer ?
#
loop_
_entity_poly.entity_id
_entity_poly.type
_entity_poly.pdbx_seq_one_letter_code
_entity_poly.pdbx_strand_id
1 'polypeptide(L)'
;MFMDRAVLAGLSLLLFTACSTSPSTSVEPEFNAPLVNVSLDESSNYWTLDRRSQVDARRAIGAPATSYECRRAVLAYTVDSNGSVFDVEIVDAWPNEAAARYFAAMQGQFRYDPTATNPDRIPIRTIGTQTAFVRGADCEFPPMKGLSWPDE
;
A
#
# COMPACT_ATOMS: atom_id res chain seq x y z
N MET A 1 15.92 79.03 16.94
CA MET A 1 14.89 79.09 15.89
C MET A 1 14.94 77.74 15.18
N PHE A 2 13.87 76.92 15.35
CA PHE A 2 13.47 75.67 14.67
C PHE A 2 14.59 74.66 14.30
N MET A 3 14.79 73.54 15.01
CA MET A 3 13.96 72.32 15.05
C MET A 3 13.47 71.91 13.65
N ASP A 4 14.04 70.85 13.06
CA ASP A 4 13.24 69.88 12.30
C ASP A 4 13.91 68.50 12.21
N ARG A 5 13.11 67.52 12.62
CA ARG A 5 13.35 66.08 12.58
C ARG A 5 12.89 65.59 11.21
N ALA A 6 13.57 64.62 10.62
CA ALA A 6 12.94 63.78 9.58
C ALA A 6 13.29 62.31 9.85
N VAL A 7 12.23 61.55 10.06
CA VAL A 7 12.15 60.19 10.57
C VAL A 7 12.28 59.18 9.42
N LEU A 8 12.92 58.06 9.72
CA LEU A 8 12.99 56.82 8.93
C LEU A 8 11.62 56.28 8.51
N ALA A 9 11.50 55.85 7.26
CA ALA A 9 10.61 54.75 6.84
C ALA A 9 11.21 54.18 5.53
N GLY A 10 11.85 53.01 5.48
CA GLY A 10 11.44 51.75 6.10
C GLY A 10 10.58 50.93 5.14
N LEU A 11 10.97 50.81 3.87
CA LEU A 11 10.23 50.06 2.86
C LEU A 11 10.49 48.55 3.06
N SER A 12 9.70 47.94 3.94
CA SER A 12 9.72 46.49 4.15
C SER A 12 9.03 45.80 2.97
N LEU A 13 9.81 45.19 2.07
CA LEU A 13 9.32 44.33 1.01
C LEU A 13 8.82 43.01 1.64
N LEU A 14 7.51 42.91 1.85
CA LEU A 14 6.84 41.65 2.19
C LEU A 14 6.82 40.76 0.94
N LEU A 15 7.80 39.87 0.82
CA LEU A 15 7.78 38.77 -0.13
C LEU A 15 6.72 37.76 0.35
N PHE A 16 5.55 37.76 -0.28
CA PHE A 16 4.56 36.70 -0.15
C PHE A 16 5.16 35.40 -0.71
N THR A 17 5.65 34.53 0.17
CA THR A 17 5.94 33.14 -0.13
C THR A 17 4.62 32.40 -0.34
N ALA A 18 4.15 32.38 -1.59
CA ALA A 18 3.09 31.48 -2.01
C ALA A 18 3.60 30.05 -1.83
N CYS A 19 3.23 29.41 -0.71
CA CYS A 19 3.37 27.98 -0.56
C CYS A 19 2.45 27.34 -1.60
N SER A 20 3.01 26.86 -2.71
CA SER A 20 2.28 25.98 -3.62
C SER A 20 2.07 24.66 -2.88
N THR A 21 0.99 24.57 -2.12
CA THR A 21 0.48 23.30 -1.63
C THR A 21 -0.01 22.55 -2.86
N SER A 22 0.91 21.81 -3.49
CA SER A 22 0.55 20.85 -4.52
C SER A 22 -0.44 19.89 -3.87
N PRO A 23 -1.66 19.70 -4.42
CA PRO A 23 -2.59 18.74 -3.86
C PRO A 23 -1.92 17.37 -3.89
N SER A 24 -1.54 16.86 -2.72
CA SER A 24 -1.10 15.47 -2.57
C SER A 24 -2.32 14.61 -2.88
N THR A 25 -2.30 13.93 -4.02
CA THR A 25 -3.34 12.96 -4.40
C THR A 25 -3.21 11.64 -3.63
N SER A 26 -2.29 11.56 -2.65
CA SER A 26 -2.19 10.43 -1.75
C SER A 26 -3.32 10.51 -0.74
N VAL A 27 -4.35 9.68 -0.93
CA VAL A 27 -5.37 9.45 0.09
C VAL A 27 -4.67 8.88 1.33
N GLU A 28 -4.82 9.54 2.47
CA GLU A 28 -4.26 9.09 3.75
C GLU A 28 -5.04 7.86 4.26
N PRO A 29 -4.37 6.83 4.80
CA PRO A 29 -5.06 5.64 5.32
C PRO A 29 -5.94 5.98 6.52
N GLU A 30 -7.08 5.30 6.63
CA GLU A 30 -8.01 5.49 7.75
C GLU A 30 -7.90 4.36 8.78
N PHE A 31 -7.69 4.73 10.05
CA PHE A 31 -7.61 3.79 11.16
C PHE A 31 -8.57 4.20 12.27
N ASN A 32 -9.66 3.45 12.44
CA ASN A 32 -10.63 3.68 13.51
C ASN A 32 -10.30 2.92 14.81
N ALA A 33 -9.26 2.07 14.77
CA ALA A 33 -8.74 1.28 15.88
C ALA A 33 -7.23 1.06 15.68
N PRO A 34 -6.48 0.62 16.71
CA PRO A 34 -5.08 0.22 16.54
C PRO A 34 -4.92 -0.89 15.49
N LEU A 35 -3.86 -0.80 14.69
CA LEU A 35 -3.48 -1.81 13.71
C LEU A 35 -3.14 -3.14 14.39
N VAL A 36 -3.72 -4.24 13.92
CA VAL A 36 -3.45 -5.58 14.43
C VAL A 36 -2.68 -6.41 13.40
N ASN A 37 -1.55 -6.99 13.80
CA ASN A 37 -0.84 -7.97 12.97
C ASN A 37 -1.52 -9.33 13.10
N VAL A 38 -1.91 -9.93 11.99
CA VAL A 38 -2.61 -11.23 11.96
C VAL A 38 -2.01 -12.15 10.91
N SER A 39 -2.09 -13.46 11.15
CA SER A 39 -1.77 -14.45 10.11
C SER A 39 -2.73 -14.33 8.92
N LEU A 40 -2.34 -14.87 7.76
CA LEU A 40 -3.20 -14.85 6.57
C LEU A 40 -4.52 -15.59 6.82
N ASP A 41 -4.48 -16.70 7.55
CA ASP A 41 -5.68 -17.49 7.87
C ASP A 41 -6.63 -16.68 8.76
N GLU A 42 -6.10 -16.01 9.78
CA GLU A 42 -6.87 -15.14 10.68
C GLU A 42 -7.42 -13.90 9.97
N SER A 43 -6.74 -13.39 8.93
CA SER A 43 -7.18 -12.20 8.20
C SER A 43 -8.61 -12.33 7.65
N SER A 44 -9.02 -13.55 7.30
CA SER A 44 -10.35 -13.87 6.80
C SER A 44 -11.47 -13.72 7.85
N ASN A 45 -11.12 -13.63 9.14
CA ASN A 45 -12.05 -13.28 10.21
C ASN A 45 -12.30 -11.76 10.29
N TYR A 46 -11.50 -10.94 9.59
CA TYR A 46 -11.61 -9.48 9.63
C TYR A 46 -12.16 -8.93 8.32
N TRP A 47 -11.61 -9.40 7.20
CA TRP A 47 -11.84 -8.80 5.89
C TRP A 47 -12.08 -9.86 4.82
N THR A 48 -13.02 -9.61 3.92
CA THR A 48 -13.27 -10.45 2.74
C THR A 48 -12.89 -9.66 1.49
N LEU A 49 -12.06 -10.27 0.63
CA LEU A 49 -11.67 -9.64 -0.63
C LEU A 49 -12.89 -9.41 -1.53
N ASP A 50 -13.10 -8.17 -1.97
CA ASP A 50 -14.00 -7.88 -3.07
C ASP A 50 -13.37 -8.41 -4.36
N ARG A 51 -13.92 -9.51 -4.87
CA ARG A 51 -13.41 -10.17 -6.08
C ARG A 51 -13.48 -9.27 -7.32
N ARG A 52 -14.37 -8.27 -7.35
CA ARG A 52 -14.43 -7.31 -8.48
C ARG A 52 -13.18 -6.43 -8.50
N SER A 53 -12.74 -5.95 -7.34
CA SER A 53 -11.50 -5.18 -7.21
C SER A 53 -10.27 -5.92 -7.77
N GLN A 54 -10.21 -7.25 -7.64
CA GLN A 54 -9.12 -8.04 -8.23
C GLN A 54 -9.15 -8.03 -9.77
N VAL A 55 -10.35 -8.11 -10.37
CA VAL A 55 -10.51 -8.03 -11.83
C VAL A 55 -10.15 -6.63 -12.33
N ASP A 56 -10.60 -5.60 -11.63
CA ASP A 56 -10.33 -4.20 -11.98
C ASP A 56 -8.84 -3.87 -11.83
N ALA A 57 -8.19 -4.35 -10.76
CA ALA A 57 -6.74 -4.24 -10.58
C ALA A 57 -5.98 -4.85 -11.75
N ARG A 58 -6.36 -6.06 -12.19
CA ARG A 58 -5.73 -6.72 -13.35
C ARG A 58 -5.91 -5.91 -14.64
N ARG A 59 -7.09 -5.31 -14.84
CA ARG A 59 -7.37 -4.46 -16.01
C ARG A 59 -6.56 -3.17 -15.98
N ALA A 60 -6.48 -2.52 -14.82
CA ALA A 60 -5.77 -1.25 -14.64
C ALA A 60 -4.25 -1.40 -14.77
N ILE A 61 -3.69 -2.45 -14.17
CA ILE A 61 -2.24 -2.71 -14.21
C ILE A 61 -1.83 -3.34 -15.55
N GLY A 62 -2.72 -4.13 -16.17
CA GLY A 62 -2.45 -4.81 -17.43
C GLY A 62 -1.61 -6.08 -17.26
N ALA A 63 -0.82 -6.40 -18.29
CA ALA A 63 0.05 -7.56 -18.28
C ALA A 63 1.35 -7.26 -17.50
N PRO A 64 1.95 -8.27 -16.85
CA PRO A 64 3.25 -8.13 -16.24
C PRO A 64 4.30 -7.71 -17.28
N ALA A 65 5.22 -6.83 -16.90
CA ALA A 65 6.31 -6.39 -17.77
C ALA A 65 7.35 -7.50 -18.07
N THR A 66 7.31 -8.61 -17.31
CA THR A 66 8.23 -9.73 -17.44
C THR A 66 7.53 -10.94 -18.06
N SER A 67 8.27 -11.70 -18.86
CA SER A 67 7.80 -12.93 -19.51
C SER A 67 8.05 -14.19 -18.69
N TYR A 68 8.34 -14.07 -17.39
CA TYR A 68 8.66 -15.23 -16.55
C TYR A 68 7.48 -16.20 -16.45
N GLU A 69 7.79 -17.47 -16.74
CA GLU A 69 6.81 -18.55 -16.77
C GLU A 69 6.30 -18.92 -15.37
N CYS A 70 7.15 -18.80 -14.34
CA CYS A 70 6.81 -19.08 -12.94
C CYS A 70 7.17 -17.88 -12.08
N ARG A 71 6.21 -17.35 -11.32
CA ARG A 71 6.41 -16.16 -10.48
C ARG A 71 5.73 -16.32 -9.12
N ARG A 72 6.42 -15.87 -8.08
CA ARG A 72 5.88 -15.79 -6.71
C ARG A 72 6.25 -14.45 -6.10
N ALA A 73 5.32 -13.86 -5.37
CA ALA A 73 5.56 -12.76 -4.45
C ALA A 73 4.99 -13.10 -3.09
N VAL A 74 5.76 -12.85 -2.04
CA VAL A 74 5.27 -12.78 -0.67
C VAL A 74 5.18 -11.30 -0.31
N LEU A 75 3.99 -10.84 0.05
CA LEU A 75 3.70 -9.43 0.27
C LEU A 75 3.19 -9.23 1.69
N ALA A 76 3.81 -8.32 2.44
CA ALA A 76 3.20 -7.74 3.62
C ALA A 76 2.32 -6.57 3.17
N TYR A 77 1.12 -6.44 3.72
CA TYR A 77 0.22 -5.34 3.39
C TYR A 77 -0.75 -5.05 4.53
N THR A 78 -1.21 -3.79 4.57
CA THR A 78 -2.20 -3.30 5.52
C THR A 78 -3.56 -3.18 4.83
N VAL A 79 -4.63 -3.61 5.49
CA VAL A 79 -6.02 -3.27 5.12
C VAL A 79 -6.52 -2.27 6.15
N ASP A 80 -6.82 -1.05 5.70
CA ASP A 80 -7.30 0.03 6.55
C ASP A 80 -8.79 -0.13 6.90
N SER A 81 -9.33 0.76 7.72
CA SER A 81 -10.74 0.72 8.17
C SER A 81 -11.74 0.96 7.04
N ASN A 82 -11.30 1.50 5.89
CA ASN A 82 -12.10 1.63 4.69
C ASN A 82 -12.04 0.39 3.77
N GLY A 83 -11.29 -0.64 4.16
CA GLY A 83 -11.09 -1.83 3.34
C GLY A 83 -10.13 -1.59 2.17
N SER A 84 -9.34 -0.52 2.22
CA SER A 84 -8.33 -0.16 1.23
C SER A 84 -6.97 -0.73 1.62
N VAL A 85 -6.18 -1.12 0.62
CA VAL A 85 -4.84 -1.67 0.86
C VAL A 85 -3.77 -0.59 0.82
N PHE A 86 -2.88 -0.61 1.82
CA PHE A 86 -1.71 0.28 1.96
C PHE A 86 -0.47 -0.49 2.40
N ASP A 87 0.68 0.19 2.43
CA ASP A 87 1.97 -0.32 2.93
C ASP A 87 2.34 -1.69 2.37
N VAL A 88 2.18 -1.85 1.05
CA VAL A 88 2.50 -3.09 0.35
C VAL A 88 4.01 -3.22 0.20
N GLU A 89 4.58 -4.20 0.90
CA GLU A 89 6.01 -4.50 0.91
C GLU A 89 6.27 -5.88 0.32
N ILE A 90 7.31 -5.97 -0.52
CA ILE A 90 7.76 -7.26 -1.05
C ILE A 90 8.70 -7.88 -0.02
N VAL A 91 8.26 -8.97 0.62
CA VAL A 91 9.03 -9.69 1.64
C VAL A 91 9.92 -10.76 1.01
N ASP A 92 9.39 -11.48 0.01
CA ASP A 92 10.14 -12.45 -0.79
C ASP A 92 9.63 -12.45 -2.23
N ALA A 93 10.51 -12.81 -3.16
CA ALA A 93 10.20 -12.79 -4.58
C ALA A 93 10.93 -13.89 -5.34
N TRP A 94 10.22 -14.50 -6.29
CA TRP A 94 10.79 -15.44 -7.25
C TRP A 94 10.32 -15.12 -8.67
N PRO A 95 11.21 -15.11 -9.68
CA PRO A 95 12.68 -15.31 -9.58
C PRO A 95 13.45 -14.10 -9.01
N ASN A 96 12.83 -12.92 -8.98
CA ASN A 96 13.41 -11.69 -8.45
C ASN A 96 12.30 -10.67 -8.15
N GLU A 97 12.66 -9.55 -7.52
CA GLU A 97 11.70 -8.50 -7.18
C GLU A 97 10.96 -7.90 -8.39
N ALA A 98 11.59 -7.83 -9.57
CA ALA A 98 10.92 -7.31 -10.77
C ALA A 98 9.70 -8.16 -11.16
N ALA A 99 9.75 -9.48 -10.89
CA ALA A 99 8.60 -10.36 -11.05
C ALA A 99 7.50 -10.09 -10.00
N ALA A 100 7.88 -9.68 -8.79
CA ALA A 100 6.97 -9.43 -7.67
C ALA A 100 6.29 -8.05 -7.71
N ARG A 101 6.92 -7.04 -8.34
CA ARG A 101 6.35 -5.68 -8.48
C ARG A 101 4.96 -5.66 -9.10
N TYR A 102 4.68 -6.58 -10.04
CA TYR A 102 3.35 -6.74 -10.62
C TYR A 102 2.31 -7.10 -9.56
N PHE A 103 2.62 -8.06 -8.69
CA PHE A 103 1.72 -8.48 -7.62
C PHE A 103 1.56 -7.40 -6.56
N ALA A 104 2.65 -6.70 -6.20
CA ALA A 104 2.58 -5.57 -5.26
C ALA A 104 1.66 -4.45 -5.80
N ALA A 105 1.82 -4.09 -7.07
CA ALA A 105 0.96 -3.09 -7.72
C ALA A 105 -0.51 -3.53 -7.79
N MET A 106 -0.79 -4.81 -8.07
CA MET A 106 -2.16 -5.34 -8.01
C MET A 106 -2.72 -5.34 -6.59
N GLN A 107 -1.94 -5.77 -5.60
CA GLN A 107 -2.37 -5.86 -4.20
C GLN A 107 -2.80 -4.49 -3.67
N GLY A 108 -2.07 -3.43 -4.00
CA GLY A 108 -2.42 -2.05 -3.63
C GLY A 108 -3.73 -1.52 -4.24
N GLN A 109 -4.29 -2.22 -5.23
CA GLN A 109 -5.57 -1.88 -5.86
C GLN A 109 -6.74 -2.71 -5.31
N PHE A 110 -6.48 -3.70 -4.46
CA PHE A 110 -7.54 -4.52 -3.90
C PHE A 110 -8.39 -3.72 -2.91
N ARG A 111 -9.67 -4.11 -2.85
CA ARG A 111 -10.64 -3.63 -1.87
C ARG A 111 -11.20 -4.82 -1.09
N TYR A 112 -11.51 -4.56 0.17
CA TYR A 112 -12.03 -5.55 1.09
C TYR A 112 -13.32 -5.04 1.74
N ASP A 113 -14.26 -5.95 1.93
CA ASP A 113 -15.45 -5.71 2.73
C ASP A 113 -15.23 -6.26 4.15
N PRO A 114 -15.73 -5.58 5.20
CA PRO A 114 -15.66 -6.12 6.54
C PRO A 114 -16.50 -7.40 6.62
N THR A 115 -16.02 -8.35 7.41
CA THR A 115 -16.78 -9.56 7.73
C THR A 115 -17.83 -9.28 8.81
N ALA A 116 -18.74 -10.24 9.03
CA ALA A 116 -19.71 -10.15 10.13
C ALA A 116 -19.05 -10.10 11.52
N THR A 117 -17.84 -10.63 11.65
CA THR A 117 -17.05 -10.63 12.90
C THR A 117 -16.20 -9.38 13.09
N ASN A 118 -16.14 -8.49 12.09
CA ASN A 118 -15.41 -7.23 12.16
C ASN A 118 -16.30 -6.02 11.77
N PRO A 119 -17.45 -5.82 12.44
CA PRO A 119 -18.35 -4.71 12.15
C PRO A 119 -17.69 -3.34 12.40
N ASP A 120 -16.74 -3.32 13.34
CA ASP A 120 -15.98 -2.14 13.72
C ASP A 120 -14.82 -1.85 12.76
N ARG A 121 -14.64 -2.62 11.68
CA ARG A 121 -13.63 -2.34 10.64
C ARG A 121 -12.22 -2.18 11.21
N ILE A 122 -11.85 -3.05 12.14
CA ILE A 122 -10.51 -3.08 12.73
C ILE A 122 -9.48 -3.28 11.61
N PRO A 123 -8.51 -2.36 11.48
CA PRO A 123 -7.47 -2.45 10.46
C PRO A 123 -6.49 -3.56 10.81
N ILE A 124 -5.99 -4.26 9.80
CA ILE A 124 -5.04 -5.37 9.98
C ILE A 124 -3.82 -5.22 9.10
N ARG A 125 -2.70 -5.82 9.53
CA ARG A 125 -1.54 -6.09 8.69
C ARG A 125 -1.35 -7.59 8.58
N THR A 126 -1.12 -8.08 7.36
CA THR A 126 -0.93 -9.51 7.10
C THR A 126 0.13 -9.77 6.05
N ILE A 127 0.60 -11.01 5.94
CA ILE A 127 1.54 -11.46 4.91
C ILE A 127 0.86 -12.51 4.03
N GLY A 128 0.70 -12.19 2.75
CA GLY A 128 0.07 -13.06 1.76
C GLY A 128 1.04 -13.55 0.69
N THR A 129 0.77 -14.72 0.12
CA THR A 129 1.52 -15.25 -1.03
C THR A 129 0.68 -15.17 -2.30
N GLN A 130 1.25 -14.60 -3.37
CA GLN A 130 0.67 -14.63 -4.70
C GLN A 130 1.58 -15.39 -5.67
N THR A 131 0.98 -16.25 -6.49
CA THR A 131 1.67 -17.02 -7.52
C THR A 131 0.99 -16.85 -8.88
N ALA A 132 1.77 -16.80 -9.95
CA ALA A 132 1.27 -16.94 -11.31
C ALA A 132 2.20 -17.82 -12.12
N PHE A 133 1.60 -18.62 -13.01
CA PHE A 133 2.34 -19.46 -13.93
C PHE A 133 1.68 -19.54 -15.30
N VAL A 134 2.49 -19.73 -16.33
CA VAL A 134 2.01 -20.00 -17.69
C VAL A 134 1.46 -21.42 -17.73
N ARG A 135 0.34 -21.62 -18.44
CA ARG A 135 -0.27 -22.95 -18.58
C ARG A 135 0.74 -23.92 -19.19
N GLY A 136 1.00 -25.03 -18.50
CA GLY A 136 1.94 -26.07 -18.93
C GLY A 136 3.38 -25.87 -18.45
N ALA A 137 3.68 -24.77 -17.75
CA ALA A 137 4.96 -24.60 -17.07
C ALA A 137 5.05 -25.54 -15.86
N ASP A 138 6.23 -26.13 -15.65
CA ASP A 138 6.55 -26.90 -14.46
C ASP A 138 7.20 -25.97 -13.43
N CYS A 139 6.42 -25.56 -12.42
CA CYS A 139 6.83 -24.54 -11.46
C CYS A 139 7.12 -25.17 -10.10
N GLU A 140 8.40 -25.35 -9.80
CA GLU A 140 8.88 -25.60 -8.43
C GLU A 140 9.39 -24.30 -7.82
N PHE A 141 8.69 -23.81 -6.79
CA PHE A 141 9.14 -22.64 -6.05
C PHE A 141 10.06 -23.07 -4.90
N PRO A 142 11.18 -22.39 -4.67
CA PRO A 142 12.03 -22.68 -3.52
C PRO A 142 11.24 -22.45 -2.21
N PRO A 143 11.64 -23.08 -1.09
CA PRO A 143 11.07 -22.78 0.21
C PRO A 143 11.05 -21.27 0.47
N MET A 144 9.99 -20.77 1.08
CA MET A 144 9.95 -19.36 1.49
C MET A 144 11.03 -19.11 2.55
N LYS A 145 11.65 -17.95 2.50
CA LYS A 145 12.44 -17.47 3.65
C LYS A 145 11.51 -17.42 4.87
N GLY A 146 11.98 -17.82 6.05
CA GLY A 146 11.16 -17.81 7.26
C GLY A 146 10.50 -16.44 7.45
N LEU A 147 9.16 -16.43 7.48
CA LEU A 147 8.36 -15.24 7.65
C LEU A 147 7.97 -15.16 9.13
N SER A 148 8.73 -14.43 9.92
CA SER A 148 8.31 -13.99 11.25
C SER A 148 7.95 -12.52 11.19
N TRP A 149 6.90 -12.11 11.90
CA TRP A 149 6.74 -10.69 12.19
C TRP A 149 7.96 -10.21 12.98
N PRO A 150 8.51 -9.03 12.71
CA PRO A 150 9.71 -8.54 13.40
C PRO A 150 9.53 -8.27 14.91
N ASP A 151 8.35 -8.53 15.50
CA ASP A 151 8.00 -8.10 16.86
C ASP A 151 7.54 -9.26 17.80
N GLU A 152 8.08 -10.48 17.63
CA GLU A 152 8.12 -11.49 18.72
C GLU A 152 9.52 -11.55 19.36
#